data_AF-A0A6P6NS33-F1
#
_entry.id   AF-A0A6P6NS33-F1
#
_cell.length_a   1.000
_cell.length_b   1.000
_cell.length_c   1.000
_cell.angle_alpha   90.00
_cell.angle_beta   90.00
_cell.angle_gamma   90.00
#
_symmetry.space_group_name_H-M   'P 1'
#
loop_
_entity.id
_entity.type
_entity.pdbx_description
1 polymer ?
#
loop_
_entity_poly.entity_id
_entity_poly.type
_entity_poly.pdbx_seq_one_letter_code
_entity_poly.pdbx_strand_id
1 'polypeptide(L)'
;MESLICRLLFSTLIAHHVLSADQHTVFQSRQLANVLLLRSRRANAFLLEEILQGNLERECFEERCNKEEAREYFENDQKTNEFWTKYYDGDQCQSNPCKHGGTCKDGIGGYTCTCAEMYSGTNCQTDKSQCPSAGPLACEHFCKTMTDSYRCFCARGYKLNSDSRSCSPHVQNPCGTTEMSSFCPDEHCSWEVKFVNTSGDVVCHGVVLGSKSVLTSATCMSVLKDLHVTLVGHHSTVVVRVSSWTPHKRYVSGLEDDLAFLELMEPFPQNMSIIPLCLPERDYSENILMRAGRKGVVMGGARHSYLSLDDCHSSLNLTFLMTNKMFCMQKQESDIAVRAKPMPCNLKFGSPVATVEGKTAFLTGISLSTGDCHHGLVFTKLSRYLHWLRPLLHASEKEQQQQL
;
A
#
# COMPACT_ATOMS: atom_id res chain seq x y z
N MET A 1 -43.32 -48.73 -68.61
CA MET A 1 -43.82 -47.37 -68.87
C MET A 1 -44.57 -46.86 -67.63
N GLU A 2 -43.92 -46.92 -66.46
CA GLU A 2 -44.43 -46.43 -65.16
C GLU A 2 -43.33 -45.74 -64.33
N SER A 3 -42.16 -45.47 -64.93
CA SER A 3 -40.98 -44.93 -64.21
C SER A 3 -40.62 -43.48 -64.61
N LEU A 4 -41.28 -42.89 -65.60
CA LEU A 4 -41.03 -41.49 -66.02
C LEU A 4 -42.05 -40.48 -65.46
N ILE A 5 -43.28 -40.89 -65.14
CA ILE A 5 -44.33 -39.98 -64.63
C ILE A 5 -44.08 -39.63 -63.15
N CYS A 6 -43.49 -40.53 -62.38
CA CYS A 6 -43.17 -40.30 -60.96
C CYS A 6 -41.97 -39.35 -60.75
N ARG A 7 -41.07 -39.23 -61.74
CA ARG A 7 -39.94 -38.27 -61.70
C ARG A 7 -40.35 -36.85 -62.14
N LEU A 8 -41.37 -36.71 -62.97
CA LEU A 8 -41.87 -35.39 -63.39
C LEU A 8 -42.71 -34.71 -62.30
N LEU A 9 -43.50 -35.47 -61.53
CA LEU A 9 -44.32 -34.90 -60.44
C LEU A 9 -43.52 -34.46 -59.19
N PHE A 10 -42.31 -35.02 -58.98
CA PHE A 10 -41.40 -34.54 -57.92
C PHE A 10 -40.63 -33.27 -58.32
N SER A 11 -40.43 -33.03 -59.63
CA SER A 11 -39.74 -31.82 -60.11
C SER A 11 -40.62 -30.56 -60.09
N THR A 12 -41.95 -30.72 -60.16
CA THR A 12 -42.90 -29.59 -60.10
C THR A 12 -43.27 -29.17 -58.69
N LEU A 13 -43.02 -29.99 -57.66
CA LEU A 13 -43.23 -29.61 -56.25
C LEU A 13 -42.04 -28.86 -55.62
N ILE A 14 -40.84 -28.97 -56.18
CA ILE A 14 -39.67 -28.20 -55.73
C ILE A 14 -39.60 -26.82 -56.42
N ALA A 15 -40.25 -26.67 -57.58
CA ALA A 15 -40.33 -25.38 -58.29
C ALA A 15 -41.42 -24.43 -57.77
N HIS A 16 -42.20 -24.81 -56.76
CA HIS A 16 -43.19 -23.93 -56.09
C HIS A 16 -42.91 -23.68 -54.60
N HIS A 17 -41.77 -24.14 -54.08
CA HIS A 17 -41.35 -23.90 -52.70
C HIS A 17 -40.01 -23.18 -52.55
N VAL A 18 -39.52 -22.52 -53.60
CA VAL A 18 -38.40 -21.55 -53.48
C VAL A 18 -38.83 -20.21 -54.06
N LEU A 19 -39.88 -19.63 -53.48
CA LEU A 19 -40.22 -18.22 -53.61
C LEU A 19 -40.64 -17.64 -52.25
N SER A 20 -39.82 -17.90 -51.23
CA SER A 20 -39.80 -17.12 -49.99
C SER A 20 -38.49 -17.35 -49.26
N ALA A 21 -37.38 -17.07 -49.93
CA ALA A 21 -36.14 -16.75 -49.22
C ALA A 21 -36.08 -15.23 -49.16
N ASP A 22 -36.73 -14.67 -48.14
CA ASP A 22 -36.54 -13.27 -47.75
C ASP A 22 -35.09 -13.17 -47.26
N GLN A 23 -34.17 -12.87 -48.18
CA GLN A 23 -32.83 -12.43 -47.84
C GLN A 23 -32.97 -11.02 -47.27
N HIS A 24 -33.34 -10.92 -46.00
CA HIS A 24 -33.04 -9.77 -45.16
C HIS A 24 -31.52 -9.64 -45.04
N THR A 25 -30.90 -9.10 -46.07
CA THR A 25 -29.59 -8.48 -45.94
C THR A 25 -29.82 -7.20 -45.16
N VAL A 26 -29.41 -7.21 -43.89
CA VAL A 26 -29.53 -6.06 -42.98
C VAL A 26 -28.69 -4.86 -43.45
N PHE A 27 -27.76 -5.06 -44.40
CA PHE A 27 -26.92 -4.02 -44.97
C PHE A 27 -27.09 -3.92 -46.49
N GLN A 28 -27.69 -2.81 -46.95
CA GLN A 28 -27.77 -2.44 -48.36
C GLN A 28 -26.46 -1.83 -48.87
N SER A 29 -26.22 -1.94 -50.18
CA SER A 29 -25.09 -1.29 -50.83
C SER A 29 -25.23 0.23 -50.80
N ARG A 30 -24.10 0.96 -50.74
CA ARG A 30 -24.08 2.43 -50.62
C ARG A 30 -24.89 3.14 -51.72
N GLN A 31 -24.93 2.57 -52.93
CA GLN A 31 -25.71 3.10 -54.05
C GLN A 31 -27.21 2.87 -53.90
N LEU A 32 -27.65 1.72 -53.34
CA LEU A 32 -29.06 1.44 -53.09
C LEU A 32 -29.58 2.18 -51.85
N ALA A 33 -28.76 2.29 -50.81
CA ALA A 33 -29.07 3.02 -49.59
C ALA A 33 -29.28 4.52 -49.86
N ASN A 34 -28.51 5.13 -50.78
CA ASN A 34 -28.69 6.53 -51.16
C ASN A 34 -30.01 6.80 -51.92
N VAL A 35 -30.62 5.78 -52.52
CA VAL A 35 -31.91 5.90 -53.22
C VAL A 35 -33.09 5.63 -52.29
N LEU A 36 -32.94 4.73 -51.32
CA LEU A 36 -34.01 4.36 -50.37
C LEU A 36 -34.00 5.20 -49.08
N LEU A 37 -32.86 5.74 -48.67
CA LEU A 37 -32.73 6.72 -47.58
C LEU A 37 -32.60 8.13 -48.16
N LEU A 38 -33.56 8.55 -48.99
CA LEU A 38 -33.85 9.98 -49.09
C LEU A 38 -34.53 10.38 -47.78
N ARG A 39 -33.71 10.65 -46.76
CA ARG A 39 -34.19 11.26 -45.52
C ARG A 39 -34.73 12.62 -45.92
N SER A 40 -36.05 12.77 -45.97
CA SER A 40 -36.64 14.12 -45.98
C SER A 40 -36.15 14.80 -44.71
N ARG A 41 -35.45 15.93 -44.87
CA ARG A 41 -35.28 16.90 -43.77
C ARG A 41 -36.69 17.22 -43.22
N ARG A 42 -36.80 17.48 -41.92
CA ARG A 42 -38.12 17.60 -41.29
C ARG A 42 -38.81 18.86 -41.82
N ALA A 43 -39.96 18.68 -42.45
CA ALA A 43 -40.83 19.77 -42.85
C ALA A 43 -41.51 20.37 -41.61
N ASN A 44 -41.05 21.53 -41.16
CA ASN A 44 -41.89 22.54 -40.51
C ASN A 44 -42.09 23.72 -41.48
N ALA A 45 -43.19 24.45 -41.29
CA ALA A 45 -43.96 25.15 -42.31
C ALA A 45 -43.19 26.07 -43.29
N PHE A 46 -43.64 26.04 -44.56
CA PHE A 46 -43.34 26.98 -45.66
C PHE A 46 -42.04 26.73 -46.48
N LEU A 47 -42.13 25.73 -47.38
CA LEU A 47 -41.55 25.58 -48.75
C LEU A 47 -40.11 26.05 -49.13
N LEU A 48 -39.33 26.69 -48.28
CA LEU A 48 -37.99 27.26 -48.61
C LEU A 48 -36.95 27.17 -47.48
N GLU A 49 -37.33 26.76 -46.27
CA GLU A 49 -36.42 26.73 -45.11
C GLU A 49 -35.26 25.72 -45.27
N GLU A 50 -35.47 24.61 -46.00
CA GLU A 50 -34.44 23.58 -46.24
C GLU A 50 -33.30 23.99 -47.18
N ILE A 51 -33.43 25.12 -47.89
CA ILE A 51 -32.38 25.65 -48.79
C ILE A 51 -31.40 26.54 -48.02
N LEU A 52 -31.77 27.01 -46.84
CA LEU A 52 -30.96 27.89 -46.01
C LEU A 52 -29.91 27.09 -45.22
N GLN A 53 -28.76 27.72 -44.98
CA GLN A 53 -27.74 27.18 -44.07
C GLN A 53 -28.37 27.05 -42.68
N GLY A 54 -28.22 25.88 -42.04
CA GLY A 54 -28.84 25.60 -40.75
C GLY A 54 -28.54 26.70 -39.72
N ASN A 55 -29.49 26.98 -38.83
CA ASN A 55 -29.31 27.94 -37.76
C ASN A 55 -29.27 27.20 -36.42
N LEU A 56 -28.11 27.13 -35.77
CA LEU A 56 -27.92 26.39 -34.52
C LEU A 56 -28.86 26.87 -33.40
N GLU A 57 -29.12 28.19 -33.31
CA GLU A 57 -30.03 28.76 -32.31
C GLU A 57 -31.44 28.19 -32.49
N ARG A 58 -31.95 28.22 -33.73
CA ARG A 58 -33.29 27.76 -34.03
C ARG A 58 -33.44 26.25 -33.92
N GLU A 59 -32.52 25.49 -34.52
CA GLU A 59 -32.64 24.04 -34.66
C GLU A 59 -32.32 23.29 -33.35
N CYS A 60 -31.34 23.78 -32.57
CA CYS A 60 -30.86 23.08 -31.39
C CYS A 60 -31.20 23.77 -30.05
N PHE A 61 -31.34 25.10 -30.01
CA PHE A 61 -31.64 25.81 -28.75
C PHE A 61 -33.13 26.16 -28.60
N GLU A 62 -33.78 26.62 -29.67
CA GLU A 62 -35.24 26.83 -29.71
C GLU A 62 -36.00 25.51 -29.91
N GLU A 63 -35.44 24.60 -30.73
CA GLU A 63 -35.93 23.24 -30.94
C GLU A 63 -34.98 22.15 -30.37
N ARG A 64 -35.30 20.86 -30.58
CA ARG A 64 -34.44 19.73 -30.22
C ARG A 64 -33.88 19.05 -31.46
N CYS A 65 -32.58 19.26 -31.72
CA CYS A 65 -31.90 18.65 -32.85
C CYS A 65 -31.30 17.28 -32.53
N ASN A 66 -31.14 16.43 -33.55
CA ASN A 66 -30.34 15.21 -33.50
C ASN A 66 -28.89 15.45 -33.97
N LYS A 67 -28.02 14.45 -33.77
CA LYS A 67 -26.60 14.58 -34.05
C LYS A 67 -26.31 14.88 -35.53
N GLU A 68 -27.10 14.31 -36.43
CA GLU A 68 -26.97 14.53 -37.87
C GLU A 68 -27.35 15.96 -38.26
N GLU A 69 -28.38 16.54 -37.65
CA GLU A 69 -28.74 17.95 -37.85
C GLU A 69 -27.63 18.89 -37.36
N ALA A 70 -27.05 18.62 -36.18
CA ALA A 70 -25.87 19.35 -35.72
C ALA A 70 -24.67 19.18 -36.67
N ARG A 71 -24.49 17.99 -37.27
CA ARG A 71 -23.42 17.72 -38.24
C ARG A 71 -23.58 18.53 -39.52
N GLU A 72 -24.82 18.69 -39.99
CA GLU A 72 -25.13 19.53 -41.15
C GLU A 72 -24.83 21.00 -40.90
N TYR A 73 -24.99 21.50 -39.67
CA TYR A 73 -24.63 22.88 -39.32
C TYR A 73 -23.11 23.11 -39.30
N PHE A 74 -22.36 22.26 -38.58
CA PHE A 74 -20.93 22.49 -38.37
C PHE A 74 -20.05 22.08 -39.56
N GLU A 75 -20.55 21.21 -40.44
CA GLU A 75 -19.84 20.62 -41.59
C GLU A 75 -18.48 20.02 -41.23
N ASN A 76 -18.27 19.71 -39.94
CA ASN A 76 -17.00 19.26 -39.40
C ASN A 76 -17.26 18.37 -38.20
N ASP A 77 -16.88 17.10 -38.31
CA ASP A 77 -17.16 16.09 -37.29
C ASP A 77 -16.56 16.44 -35.92
N GLN A 78 -15.40 17.11 -35.87
CA GLN A 78 -14.79 17.51 -34.60
C GLN A 78 -15.64 18.57 -33.90
N LYS A 79 -16.00 19.64 -34.61
CA LYS A 79 -16.87 20.71 -34.07
C LYS A 79 -18.25 20.18 -33.69
N THR A 80 -18.83 19.29 -34.50
CA THR A 80 -20.09 18.63 -34.19
C THR A 80 -19.99 17.81 -32.91
N ASN A 81 -18.92 17.03 -32.73
CA ASN A 81 -18.75 16.24 -31.52
C ASN A 81 -18.53 17.12 -30.28
N GLU A 82 -17.74 18.18 -30.38
CA GLU A 82 -17.51 19.13 -29.27
C GLU A 82 -18.78 19.85 -28.82
N PHE A 83 -19.67 20.19 -29.76
CA PHE A 83 -21.01 20.70 -29.46
C PHE A 83 -21.91 19.61 -28.87
N TRP A 84 -21.95 18.45 -29.54
CA TRP A 84 -22.91 17.40 -29.23
C TRP A 84 -22.70 16.78 -27.86
N THR A 85 -21.45 16.60 -27.41
CA THR A 85 -21.18 16.06 -26.07
C THR A 85 -21.80 16.97 -25.00
N LYS A 86 -21.57 18.28 -25.09
CA LYS A 86 -22.14 19.26 -24.16
C LYS A 86 -23.65 19.39 -24.26
N TYR A 87 -24.19 19.35 -25.48
CA TYR A 87 -25.62 19.50 -25.74
C TYR A 87 -26.43 18.30 -25.21
N TYR A 88 -25.87 17.09 -25.32
CA TYR A 88 -26.58 15.85 -24.99
C TYR A 88 -26.72 15.61 -23.48
N ASP A 89 -25.66 15.86 -22.69
CA ASP A 89 -25.65 15.56 -21.24
C ASP A 89 -24.90 16.58 -20.37
N GLY A 90 -24.64 17.78 -20.90
CA GLY A 90 -24.05 18.91 -20.17
C GLY A 90 -22.52 18.90 -20.13
N ASP A 91 -21.90 20.07 -19.93
CA ASP A 91 -20.44 20.20 -19.89
C ASP A 91 -19.86 19.69 -18.57
N GLN A 92 -19.30 18.47 -18.55
CA GLN A 92 -18.71 17.90 -17.34
C GLN A 92 -17.34 18.50 -17.01
N CYS A 93 -16.73 19.26 -17.94
CA CYS A 93 -15.51 20.02 -17.70
C CYS A 93 -15.76 21.36 -16.99
N GLN A 94 -17.01 21.83 -16.85
CA GLN A 94 -17.35 23.12 -16.25
C GLN A 94 -16.80 23.29 -14.81
N SER A 95 -16.69 22.19 -14.06
CA SER A 95 -16.18 22.19 -12.68
C SER A 95 -14.64 22.21 -12.57
N ASN A 96 -13.92 22.23 -13.69
CA ASN A 96 -12.47 22.05 -13.77
C ASN A 96 -11.98 20.82 -12.97
N PRO A 97 -12.43 19.60 -13.35
CA PRO A 97 -12.09 18.39 -12.61
C PRO A 97 -10.61 18.04 -12.70
N CYS A 98 -9.95 18.35 -13.82
CA CYS A 98 -8.52 18.06 -14.04
C CYS A 98 -7.62 19.00 -13.22
N LYS A 99 -6.78 18.42 -12.35
CA LYS A 99 -5.85 19.14 -11.48
C LYS A 99 -4.51 19.41 -12.18
N HIS A 100 -3.69 20.25 -11.55
CA HIS A 100 -2.28 20.49 -11.90
C HIS A 100 -2.02 20.82 -13.38
N GLY A 101 -2.88 21.65 -13.97
CA GLY A 101 -2.74 22.06 -15.37
C GLY A 101 -3.14 20.98 -16.40
N GLY A 102 -3.85 19.93 -15.97
CA GLY A 102 -4.43 18.95 -16.89
C GLY A 102 -5.52 19.57 -17.78
N THR A 103 -5.55 19.15 -19.06
CA THR A 103 -6.56 19.59 -20.02
C THR A 103 -7.79 18.69 -19.95
N CYS A 104 -8.97 19.28 -19.72
CA CYS A 104 -10.23 18.55 -19.67
C CYS A 104 -10.85 18.42 -21.06
N LYS A 105 -11.26 17.20 -21.43
CA LYS A 105 -12.04 16.93 -22.63
C LYS A 105 -13.38 16.30 -22.24
N ASP A 106 -14.45 17.01 -22.57
CA ASP A 106 -15.84 16.60 -22.39
C ASP A 106 -16.19 15.41 -23.31
N GLY A 107 -17.14 14.58 -22.91
CA GLY A 107 -17.50 13.36 -23.61
C GLY A 107 -18.89 12.86 -23.21
N ILE A 108 -19.46 11.94 -23.99
CA ILE A 108 -20.78 11.39 -23.67
C ILE A 108 -20.68 10.51 -22.43
N GLY A 109 -21.44 10.84 -21.40
CA GLY A 109 -21.47 10.15 -20.11
C GLY A 109 -20.31 10.49 -19.18
N GLY A 110 -19.47 11.48 -19.51
CA GLY A 110 -18.38 11.94 -18.64
C GLY A 110 -17.20 12.56 -19.38
N TYR A 111 -16.15 12.90 -18.62
CA TYR A 111 -14.96 13.60 -19.13
C TYR A 111 -13.70 12.72 -19.12
N THR A 112 -12.69 13.17 -19.86
CA THR A 112 -11.33 12.62 -19.81
C THR A 112 -10.33 13.74 -19.57
N CYS A 113 -9.38 13.53 -18.65
CA CYS A 113 -8.27 14.46 -18.42
C CYS A 113 -7.01 14.03 -19.17
N THR A 114 -6.39 14.97 -19.88
CA THR A 114 -5.03 14.83 -20.40
C THR A 114 -4.07 15.52 -19.44
N CYS A 115 -3.29 14.74 -18.69
CA CYS A 115 -2.41 15.25 -17.65
C CYS A 115 -1.08 15.79 -18.20
N ALA A 116 -0.53 16.80 -17.53
CA ALA A 116 0.84 17.24 -17.76
C ALA A 116 1.85 16.11 -17.44
N GLU A 117 3.06 16.20 -18.00
CA GLU A 117 4.07 15.13 -18.00
C GLU A 117 4.31 14.51 -16.60
N MET A 118 4.32 15.35 -15.57
CA MET A 118 4.59 14.96 -14.17
C MET A 118 3.35 14.48 -13.39
N TYR A 119 2.17 14.41 -14.00
CA TYR A 119 0.92 14.05 -13.30
C TYR A 119 0.20 12.87 -13.95
N SER A 120 -0.59 12.16 -13.15
CA SER A 120 -1.38 10.99 -13.55
C SER A 120 -2.65 10.84 -12.71
N GLY A 121 -3.47 9.84 -13.05
CA GLY A 121 -4.77 9.60 -12.45
C GLY A 121 -5.90 10.23 -13.24
N THR A 122 -7.14 9.80 -12.98
CA THR A 122 -8.35 10.22 -13.70
C THR A 122 -8.49 11.75 -13.76
N ASN A 123 -8.08 12.44 -12.69
CA ASN A 123 -8.18 13.88 -12.54
C ASN A 123 -6.80 14.54 -12.43
N CYS A 124 -5.73 13.87 -12.87
CA CYS A 124 -4.35 14.36 -12.76
C CYS A 124 -3.91 14.70 -11.32
N GLN A 125 -4.50 14.02 -10.33
CA GLN A 125 -4.24 14.27 -8.92
C GLN A 125 -2.92 13.68 -8.42
N THR A 126 -2.34 12.72 -9.15
CA THR A 126 -1.16 11.97 -8.71
C THR A 126 0.10 12.55 -9.34
N ASP A 127 0.90 13.23 -8.53
CA ASP A 127 2.25 13.67 -8.88
C ASP A 127 3.21 12.46 -8.99
N LYS A 128 3.80 12.28 -10.16
CA LYS A 128 4.71 11.17 -10.47
C LYS A 128 6.09 11.32 -9.82
N SER A 129 6.45 12.52 -9.35
CA SER A 129 7.70 12.75 -8.61
C SER A 129 7.62 12.30 -7.15
N GLN A 130 6.40 12.13 -6.62
CA GLN A 130 6.18 11.80 -5.22
C GLN A 130 6.24 10.30 -4.96
N CYS A 131 6.64 9.95 -3.74
CA CYS A 131 6.63 8.57 -3.27
C CYS A 131 5.20 8.08 -3.05
N PRO A 132 4.72 7.07 -3.82
CA PRO A 132 3.37 6.55 -3.65
C PRO A 132 3.27 5.74 -2.36
N SER A 133 2.18 5.96 -1.60
CA SER A 133 1.91 5.23 -0.34
C SER A 133 1.14 3.92 -0.54
N ALA A 134 0.61 3.67 -1.74
CA ALA A 134 -0.12 2.48 -2.13
C ALA A 134 -0.20 2.35 -3.66
N GLY A 135 -0.64 1.19 -4.15
CA GLY A 135 -0.90 0.94 -5.57
C GLY A 135 0.32 0.37 -6.32
N PRO A 136 0.20 0.18 -7.66
CA PRO A 136 1.23 -0.50 -8.47
C PRO A 136 2.52 0.31 -8.57
N LEU A 137 2.45 1.61 -8.27
CA LEU A 137 3.61 2.49 -8.31
C LEU A 137 4.41 2.52 -6.99
N ALA A 138 3.89 1.94 -5.91
CA ALA A 138 4.57 1.96 -4.61
C ALA A 138 5.85 1.10 -4.62
N CYS A 139 6.84 1.53 -3.84
CA CYS A 139 8.02 0.72 -3.56
C CYS A 139 7.69 -0.37 -2.55
N GLU A 140 8.29 -1.56 -2.68
CA GLU A 140 8.06 -2.65 -1.72
C GLU A 140 8.59 -2.29 -0.32
N HIS A 141 9.80 -1.71 -0.27
CA HIS A 141 10.39 -1.17 0.94
C HIS A 141 10.35 0.36 0.88
N PHE A 142 11.50 1.00 0.72
CA PHE A 142 11.64 2.42 0.96
C PHE A 142 11.60 3.22 -0.34
N CYS A 143 11.18 4.48 -0.24
CA CYS A 143 11.09 5.41 -1.36
C CYS A 143 11.75 6.74 -1.01
N LYS A 144 12.51 7.31 -1.94
CA LYS A 144 13.11 8.64 -1.81
C LYS A 144 12.82 9.47 -3.06
N THR A 145 12.34 10.69 -2.85
CA THR A 145 12.12 11.65 -3.93
C THR A 145 13.45 12.14 -4.52
N MET A 146 13.46 12.36 -5.82
CA MET A 146 14.52 12.96 -6.63
C MET A 146 13.94 14.25 -7.27
N THR A 147 14.70 14.93 -8.13
CA THR A 147 14.25 16.19 -8.74
C THR A 147 12.99 16.01 -9.60
N ASP A 148 12.97 14.96 -10.43
CA ASP A 148 11.91 14.71 -11.42
C ASP A 148 11.40 13.26 -11.39
N SER A 149 11.67 12.54 -10.30
CA SER A 149 11.24 11.15 -10.11
C SER A 149 11.35 10.76 -8.64
N TYR A 150 11.09 9.50 -8.35
CA TYR A 150 11.47 8.89 -7.08
C TYR A 150 12.24 7.60 -7.36
N ARG A 151 13.03 7.18 -6.39
CA ARG A 151 13.76 5.90 -6.44
C ARG A 151 13.38 5.02 -5.27
N CYS A 152 13.19 3.73 -5.56
CA CYS A 152 13.00 2.71 -4.54
C CYS A 152 14.35 2.21 -4.02
N PHE A 153 14.39 1.78 -2.77
CA PHE A 153 15.55 1.16 -2.15
C PHE A 153 15.10 0.15 -1.09
N CYS A 154 15.95 -0.84 -0.84
CA CYS A 154 15.59 -2.01 -0.05
C CYS A 154 16.20 -1.98 1.35
N ALA A 155 15.59 -2.73 2.27
CA ALA A 155 16.14 -3.01 3.58
C ALA A 155 17.44 -3.82 3.51
N ARG A 156 18.17 -3.87 4.63
CA ARG A 156 19.45 -4.58 4.72
C ARG A 156 19.29 -6.06 4.37
N GLY A 157 20.13 -6.56 3.47
CA GLY A 157 20.09 -7.95 3.01
C GLY A 157 19.22 -8.17 1.77
N TYR A 158 18.61 -7.12 1.23
CA TYR A 158 17.82 -7.16 0.00
C TYR A 158 18.47 -6.32 -1.12
N LYS A 159 18.27 -6.74 -2.36
CA LYS A 159 18.61 -5.99 -3.58
C LYS A 159 17.35 -5.57 -4.32
N LEU A 160 17.43 -4.43 -5.00
CA LEU A 160 16.36 -3.94 -5.86
C LEU A 160 16.31 -4.79 -7.14
N ASN A 161 15.12 -5.21 -7.53
CA ASN A 161 14.88 -5.99 -8.75
C ASN A 161 14.93 -5.10 -9.99
N SER A 162 14.94 -5.74 -11.18
CA SER A 162 14.97 -5.05 -12.48
C SER A 162 13.74 -4.17 -12.75
N ASP A 163 12.63 -4.42 -12.06
CA ASP A 163 11.44 -3.57 -12.09
C ASP A 163 11.61 -2.22 -11.36
N SER A 164 12.77 -2.01 -10.72
CA SER A 164 13.10 -0.83 -9.92
C SER A 164 12.16 -0.57 -8.74
N ARG A 165 11.43 -1.60 -8.25
CA ARG A 165 10.38 -1.46 -7.23
C ARG A 165 10.42 -2.56 -6.17
N SER A 166 10.55 -3.81 -6.61
CA SER A 166 10.53 -4.97 -5.72
C SER A 166 11.89 -5.29 -5.14
N CYS A 167 11.89 -5.91 -3.97
CA CYS A 167 13.09 -6.21 -3.21
C CYS A 167 13.23 -7.73 -3.03
N SER A 168 14.32 -8.29 -3.56
CA SER A 168 14.64 -9.71 -3.37
C SER A 168 15.78 -9.88 -2.36
N PRO A 169 15.73 -10.91 -1.49
CA PRO A 169 16.87 -11.32 -0.67
C PRO A 169 18.13 -11.49 -1.52
N HIS A 170 19.25 -10.90 -1.08
CA HIS A 170 20.58 -11.10 -1.66
C HIS A 170 21.50 -11.89 -0.72
N VAL A 171 21.17 -11.96 0.56
CA VAL A 171 21.92 -12.72 1.57
C VAL A 171 21.07 -13.86 2.11
N GLN A 172 21.69 -14.88 2.69
CA GLN A 172 21.00 -16.07 3.20
C GLN A 172 19.99 -15.73 4.31
N ASN A 173 20.35 -14.81 5.22
CA ASN A 173 19.50 -14.38 6.33
C ASN A 173 19.32 -12.84 6.29
N PRO A 174 18.43 -12.32 5.43
CA PRO A 174 18.09 -10.89 5.42
C PRO A 174 17.40 -10.49 6.72
N CYS A 175 17.34 -9.18 7.01
CA CYS A 175 16.53 -8.72 8.12
C CYS A 175 15.04 -8.95 7.85
N GLY A 176 14.28 -9.21 8.90
CA GLY A 176 12.83 -9.19 8.90
C GLY A 176 12.18 -10.27 8.03
N THR A 177 12.91 -11.29 7.57
CA THR A 177 12.34 -12.35 6.73
C THR A 177 11.26 -13.15 7.44
N THR A 178 10.26 -13.58 6.65
CA THR A 178 9.03 -14.21 7.17
C THR A 178 8.75 -15.54 6.47
N GLU A 179 9.77 -16.38 6.31
CA GLU A 179 9.62 -17.65 5.56
C GLU A 179 8.76 -18.71 6.26
N MET A 180 8.20 -18.42 7.44
CA MET A 180 7.24 -19.30 8.13
C MET A 180 5.93 -18.58 8.44
N SER A 181 4.84 -19.33 8.31
CA SER A 181 3.42 -18.92 8.36
C SER A 181 2.95 -18.18 9.62
N SER A 182 3.82 -17.99 10.61
CA SER A 182 3.58 -17.08 11.74
C SER A 182 4.88 -16.39 12.17
N PHE A 183 4.76 -15.10 12.51
CA PHE A 183 5.86 -14.25 13.00
C PHE A 183 6.38 -14.66 14.38
N CYS A 184 5.49 -15.29 15.16
CA CYS A 184 5.74 -15.73 16.50
C CYS A 184 5.08 -17.12 16.64
N PRO A 185 5.73 -18.19 16.14
CA PRO A 185 5.26 -19.55 16.39
C PRO A 185 5.29 -19.82 17.89
N ASP A 186 4.27 -20.53 18.38
CA ASP A 186 4.08 -20.87 19.80
C ASP A 186 4.30 -19.69 20.76
N GLU A 187 3.88 -18.48 20.36
CA GLU A 187 3.94 -17.28 21.21
C GLU A 187 5.38 -16.74 21.44
N HIS A 188 6.33 -17.10 20.59
CA HIS A 188 7.72 -16.65 20.65
C HIS A 188 8.17 -16.05 19.32
N CYS A 189 8.43 -14.74 19.31
CA CYS A 189 8.90 -14.05 18.10
C CYS A 189 10.40 -14.28 17.90
N SER A 190 10.83 -14.65 16.69
CA SER A 190 12.24 -14.99 16.39
C SER A 190 13.23 -13.84 16.58
N TRP A 191 12.78 -12.59 16.60
CA TRP A 191 13.64 -11.42 16.84
C TRP A 191 13.75 -11.03 18.32
N GLU A 192 12.91 -11.60 19.16
CA GLU A 192 12.79 -11.22 20.57
C GLU A 192 13.86 -11.92 21.40
N VAL A 193 14.44 -11.18 22.35
CA VAL A 193 15.31 -11.75 23.36
C VAL A 193 14.86 -11.35 24.75
N LYS A 194 15.04 -12.27 25.70
CA LYS A 194 14.69 -12.08 27.11
C LYS A 194 15.96 -12.05 27.95
N PHE A 195 16.07 -11.06 28.83
CA PHE A 195 17.13 -10.96 29.83
C PHE A 195 16.62 -11.54 31.14
N VAL A 196 17.32 -12.55 31.68
CA VAL A 196 16.95 -13.20 32.94
C VAL A 196 17.98 -12.93 34.04
N ASN A 197 17.52 -12.86 35.29
CA ASN A 197 18.39 -12.75 36.46
C ASN A 197 18.95 -14.11 36.89
N THR A 198 19.76 -14.14 37.95
CA THR A 198 20.30 -15.37 38.56
C THR A 198 19.22 -16.32 39.10
N SER A 199 18.02 -15.81 39.37
CA SER A 199 16.87 -16.58 39.84
C SER A 199 16.04 -17.18 38.68
N GLY A 200 16.35 -16.83 37.43
CA GLY A 200 15.62 -17.25 36.24
C GLY A 200 14.42 -16.37 35.85
N ASP A 201 14.18 -15.26 36.56
CA ASP A 201 13.08 -14.34 36.25
C ASP A 201 13.42 -13.42 35.08
N VAL A 202 12.46 -13.20 34.19
CA VAL A 202 12.60 -12.25 33.07
C VAL A 202 12.53 -10.81 33.59
N VAL A 203 13.66 -10.13 33.53
CA VAL A 203 13.82 -8.74 33.98
C VAL A 203 13.41 -7.77 32.88
N CYS A 204 13.92 -8.02 31.67
CA CYS A 204 13.78 -7.14 30.53
C CYS A 204 13.66 -7.94 29.24
N HIS A 205 13.21 -7.27 28.20
CA HIS A 205 13.23 -7.78 26.84
C HIS A 205 14.17 -6.95 25.97
N GLY A 206 14.49 -7.47 24.80
CA GLY A 206 15.25 -6.79 23.78
C GLY A 206 14.92 -7.33 22.41
N VAL A 207 15.58 -6.76 21.42
CA VAL A 207 15.36 -7.12 20.02
C VAL A 207 16.67 -7.27 19.28
N VAL A 208 16.74 -8.30 18.47
CA VAL A 208 17.90 -8.56 17.63
C VAL A 208 17.85 -7.71 16.37
N LEU A 209 18.95 -7.00 16.10
CA LEU A 209 19.11 -6.14 14.92
C LEU A 209 20.15 -6.67 13.93
N GLY A 210 20.99 -7.60 14.34
CA GLY A 210 22.09 -8.14 13.54
C GLY A 210 22.67 -9.42 14.15
N SER A 211 23.83 -9.86 13.65
CA SER A 211 24.47 -11.11 14.08
C SER A 211 25.04 -11.06 15.50
N LYS A 212 25.40 -9.87 15.99
CA LYS A 212 25.87 -9.65 17.38
C LYS A 212 25.28 -8.39 18.01
N SER A 213 24.17 -7.90 17.47
CA SER A 213 23.63 -6.58 17.79
C SER A 213 22.24 -6.69 18.41
N VAL A 214 22.06 -6.17 19.63
CA VAL A 214 20.79 -6.17 20.36
C VAL A 214 20.41 -4.76 20.77
N LEU A 215 19.14 -4.41 20.70
CA LEU A 215 18.61 -3.15 21.19
C LEU A 215 17.62 -3.40 22.34
N THR A 216 17.69 -2.57 23.38
CA THR A 216 16.81 -2.63 24.55
C THR A 216 16.67 -1.25 25.19
N SER A 217 16.00 -1.16 26.34
CA SER A 217 15.89 0.03 27.17
C SER A 217 17.19 0.25 27.97
N ALA A 218 17.61 1.51 28.14
CA ALA A 218 18.76 1.84 28.98
C ALA A 218 18.48 1.61 30.46
N THR A 219 17.22 1.73 30.89
CA THR A 219 16.76 1.36 32.24
C THR A 219 17.11 -0.10 32.56
N CYS A 220 17.03 -1.00 31.59
CA CYS A 220 17.40 -2.41 31.77
C CYS A 220 18.88 -2.61 32.12
N MET A 221 19.76 -1.73 31.64
CA MET A 221 21.21 -1.86 31.87
C MET A 221 21.60 -1.59 33.33
N SER A 222 20.81 -0.77 34.04
CA SER A 222 21.00 -0.54 35.48
C SER A 222 20.74 -1.80 36.33
N VAL A 223 19.93 -2.73 35.81
CA VAL A 223 19.54 -3.97 36.48
C VAL A 223 20.45 -5.13 36.10
N LEU A 224 20.99 -5.14 34.87
CA LEU A 224 21.82 -6.21 34.31
C LEU A 224 23.32 -6.04 34.64
N LYS A 225 23.64 -5.72 35.90
CA LYS A 225 25.01 -5.39 36.37
C LYS A 225 26.07 -6.44 36.04
N ASP A 226 25.67 -7.71 35.90
CA ASP A 226 26.53 -8.80 35.45
C ASP A 226 26.29 -9.05 33.95
N LEU A 227 27.31 -8.75 33.12
CA LEU A 227 27.31 -8.81 31.65
C LEU A 227 27.15 -10.24 31.05
N HIS A 228 26.72 -11.20 31.86
CA HIS A 228 26.29 -12.53 31.43
C HIS A 228 24.79 -12.49 31.18
N VAL A 229 24.41 -12.41 29.91
CA VAL A 229 23.01 -12.39 29.52
C VAL A 229 22.62 -13.78 29.08
N THR A 230 21.73 -14.44 29.82
CA THR A 230 21.08 -15.64 29.28
C THR A 230 19.95 -15.20 28.38
N LEU A 231 20.11 -15.45 27.09
CA LEU A 231 19.08 -15.24 26.10
C LEU A 231 18.23 -16.48 25.98
N VAL A 232 16.93 -16.28 26.01
CA VAL A 232 15.95 -17.32 25.75
C VAL A 232 15.36 -17.06 24.36
N GLY A 233 15.70 -17.92 23.40
CA GLY A 233 15.03 -18.01 22.10
C GLY A 233 13.87 -19.00 22.15
N HIS A 234 13.29 -19.31 20.98
CA HIS A 234 12.12 -20.18 20.86
C HIS A 234 12.30 -21.59 21.47
N HIS A 235 13.43 -22.24 21.20
CA HIS A 235 13.73 -23.61 21.68
C HIS A 235 15.12 -23.75 22.31
N SER A 236 15.82 -22.65 22.54
CA SER A 236 17.20 -22.68 23.01
C SER A 236 17.46 -21.55 23.97
N THR A 237 18.03 -21.90 25.11
CA THR A 237 18.59 -20.97 26.07
C THR A 237 20.10 -20.93 25.85
N VAL A 238 20.62 -19.74 25.59
CA VAL A 238 22.06 -19.54 25.36
C VAL A 238 22.52 -18.42 26.27
N VAL A 239 23.55 -18.71 27.06
CA VAL A 239 24.26 -17.66 27.79
C VAL A 239 25.20 -16.97 26.82
N VAL A 240 24.96 -15.70 26.55
CA VAL A 240 25.86 -14.86 25.76
C VAL A 240 26.57 -13.84 26.65
N ARG A 241 27.75 -13.44 26.22
CA ARG A 241 28.51 -12.37 26.87
C ARG A 241 28.36 -11.08 26.08
N VAL A 242 28.05 -10.00 26.78
CA VAL A 242 27.99 -8.66 26.21
C VAL A 242 29.42 -8.09 26.21
N SER A 243 29.89 -7.69 25.03
CA SER A 243 31.19 -7.02 24.85
C SER A 243 31.13 -5.58 25.35
N SER A 244 30.14 -4.83 24.86
CA SER A 244 29.92 -3.44 25.22
C SER A 244 28.44 -3.08 25.15
N TRP A 245 28.04 -2.03 25.85
CA TRP A 245 26.72 -1.44 25.71
C TRP A 245 26.84 0.07 25.67
N THR A 246 26.06 0.70 24.79
CA THR A 246 26.05 2.14 24.55
C THR A 246 24.64 2.68 24.80
N PRO A 247 24.38 3.37 25.92
CA PRO A 247 23.12 4.07 26.12
C PRO A 247 23.05 5.29 25.19
N HIS A 248 21.84 5.71 24.83
CA HIS A 248 21.68 6.94 24.07
C HIS A 248 22.18 8.14 24.89
N LYS A 249 22.98 9.02 24.28
CA LYS A 249 23.69 10.13 24.96
C LYS A 249 22.80 11.11 25.75
N ARG A 250 21.51 11.16 25.43
CA ARG A 250 20.53 12.03 26.12
C ARG A 250 19.80 11.33 27.25
N TYR A 251 20.00 10.03 27.41
CA TYR A 251 19.45 9.28 28.52
C TYR A 251 20.14 9.71 29.82
N VAL A 252 19.36 10.11 30.80
CA VAL A 252 19.82 10.44 32.15
C VAL A 252 19.12 9.51 33.14
N SER A 253 17.79 9.54 33.13
CA SER A 253 16.91 8.66 33.90
C SER A 253 15.46 8.85 33.43
N GLY A 254 14.60 7.85 33.60
CA GLY A 254 13.17 7.96 33.28
C GLY A 254 12.81 7.44 31.89
N LEU A 255 11.72 7.97 31.33
CA LEU A 255 11.07 7.43 30.11
C LEU A 255 11.54 8.08 28.80
N GLU A 256 12.32 9.15 28.87
CA GLU A 256 12.82 9.82 27.66
C GLU A 256 14.15 9.27 27.21
N ASP A 257 14.32 9.14 25.88
CA ASP A 257 15.57 8.70 25.26
C ASP A 257 16.07 7.34 25.82
N ASP A 258 15.17 6.51 26.37
CA ASP A 258 15.46 5.25 27.07
C ASP A 258 15.80 4.10 26.10
N LEU A 259 17.00 4.17 25.52
CA LEU A 259 17.51 3.19 24.56
C LEU A 259 18.97 2.85 24.89
N ALA A 260 19.31 1.56 24.81
CA ALA A 260 20.68 1.05 24.89
C ALA A 260 20.94 0.03 23.78
N PHE A 261 22.03 0.25 23.06
CA PHE A 261 22.54 -0.67 22.05
C PHE A 261 23.60 -1.57 22.67
N LEU A 262 23.44 -2.88 22.53
CA LEU A 262 24.32 -3.90 23.07
C LEU A 262 25.03 -4.61 21.93
N GLU A 263 26.32 -4.82 22.12
CA GLU A 263 27.16 -5.61 21.24
C GLU A 263 27.61 -6.87 21.96
N LEU A 264 27.37 -8.02 21.34
CA LEU A 264 27.79 -9.32 21.86
C LEU A 264 29.25 -9.58 21.53
N MET A 265 29.93 -10.31 22.42
CA MET A 265 31.32 -10.74 22.22
C MET A 265 31.44 -11.75 21.07
N GLU A 266 30.44 -12.63 20.92
CA GLU A 266 30.34 -13.62 19.86
C GLU A 266 29.00 -13.48 19.15
N PRO A 267 28.91 -13.81 17.84
CA PRO A 267 27.65 -13.80 17.13
C PRO A 267 26.68 -14.86 17.68
N PHE A 268 25.39 -14.67 17.42
CA PHE A 268 24.38 -15.66 17.77
C PHE A 268 24.72 -17.03 17.19
N PRO A 269 24.61 -18.11 17.99
CA PRO A 269 24.80 -19.46 17.49
C PRO A 269 23.89 -19.79 16.32
N GLN A 270 24.41 -20.50 15.31
CA GLN A 270 23.65 -20.84 14.10
C GLN A 270 22.45 -21.76 14.36
N ASN A 271 22.44 -22.49 15.48
CA ASN A 271 21.32 -23.33 15.89
C ASN A 271 20.14 -22.52 16.49
N MET A 272 20.33 -21.22 16.74
CA MET A 272 19.30 -20.35 17.25
C MET A 272 18.49 -19.80 16.06
N SER A 273 17.19 -20.10 16.04
CA SER A 273 16.25 -19.59 15.02
C SER A 273 15.91 -18.11 15.30
N ILE A 274 16.92 -17.25 15.19
CA ILE A 274 16.78 -15.80 15.34
C ILE A 274 16.71 -15.15 13.97
N ILE A 275 15.74 -14.24 13.81
CA ILE A 275 15.62 -13.40 12.63
C ILE A 275 15.74 -11.94 13.08
N PRO A 276 16.79 -11.19 12.70
CA PRO A 276 16.92 -9.80 13.10
C PRO A 276 15.84 -8.93 12.45
N LEU A 277 15.23 -7.97 13.16
CA LEU A 277 14.27 -7.06 12.52
C LEU A 277 14.94 -6.04 11.61
N CYS A 278 14.24 -5.64 10.55
CA CYS A 278 14.69 -4.53 9.72
C CYS A 278 14.48 -3.19 10.41
N LEU A 279 15.46 -2.30 10.26
CA LEU A 279 15.30 -0.89 10.62
C LEU A 279 14.70 -0.13 9.43
N PRO A 280 13.52 0.49 9.59
CA PRO A 280 12.91 1.28 8.53
C PRO A 280 13.60 2.64 8.35
N GLU A 281 13.24 3.35 7.29
CA GLU A 281 13.48 4.80 7.17
C GLU A 281 12.43 5.59 7.93
N ARG A 282 12.75 6.85 8.29
CA ARG A 282 11.87 7.69 9.10
C ARG A 282 10.49 7.87 8.45
N ASP A 283 10.45 8.29 7.20
CA ASP A 283 9.19 8.60 6.51
C ASP A 283 8.37 7.32 6.24
N TYR A 284 9.05 6.21 5.93
CA TYR A 284 8.38 4.92 5.76
C TYR A 284 7.78 4.41 7.08
N SER A 285 8.54 4.54 8.18
CA SER A 285 8.08 4.18 9.51
C SER A 285 6.84 4.98 9.92
N GLU A 286 6.88 6.30 9.77
CA GLU A 286 5.81 7.19 10.25
C GLU A 286 4.59 7.19 9.32
N ASN A 287 4.78 7.14 8.00
CA ASN A 287 3.69 7.30 7.03
C ASN A 287 3.12 5.99 6.49
N ILE A 288 3.84 4.87 6.60
CA ILE A 288 3.40 3.56 6.07
C ILE A 288 3.19 2.57 7.22
N LEU A 289 4.19 2.40 8.08
CA LEU A 289 4.18 1.34 9.11
C LEU A 289 3.38 1.69 10.37
N MET A 290 3.38 2.96 10.80
CA MET A 290 2.72 3.43 12.03
C MET A 290 1.46 4.26 11.76
N ARG A 291 0.80 4.04 10.62
CA ARG A 291 -0.49 4.70 10.31
C ARG A 291 -1.55 4.34 11.35
N ALA A 292 -2.35 5.31 11.78
CA ALA A 292 -3.45 5.08 12.71
C ALA A 292 -4.39 3.96 12.20
N GLY A 293 -4.80 3.07 13.10
CA GLY A 293 -5.61 1.88 12.80
C GLY A 293 -4.83 0.70 12.23
N ARG A 294 -3.58 0.87 11.77
CA ARG A 294 -2.73 -0.25 11.34
C ARG A 294 -2.32 -1.08 12.56
N LYS A 295 -2.20 -2.40 12.39
CA LYS A 295 -1.78 -3.31 13.48
C LYS A 295 -0.26 -3.51 13.48
N GLY A 296 0.36 -3.39 14.65
CA GLY A 296 1.71 -3.86 14.94
C GLY A 296 1.67 -5.13 15.78
N VAL A 297 2.71 -5.94 15.66
CA VAL A 297 2.93 -7.16 16.45
C VAL A 297 3.80 -6.79 17.65
N VAL A 298 3.25 -6.99 18.84
CA VAL A 298 3.96 -6.88 20.10
C VAL A 298 4.34 -8.28 20.60
N MET A 299 4.93 -8.34 21.79
CA MET A 299 5.26 -9.55 22.54
C MET A 299 4.22 -10.67 22.42
N GLY A 300 4.69 -11.90 22.22
CA GLY A 300 3.81 -13.08 22.17
C GLY A 300 2.91 -13.15 20.92
N GLY A 301 3.19 -12.36 19.88
CA GLY A 301 2.37 -12.31 18.67
C GLY A 301 1.07 -11.51 18.81
N ALA A 302 0.84 -10.87 19.96
CA ALA A 302 -0.34 -10.03 20.15
C ALA A 302 -0.32 -8.85 19.18
N ARG A 303 -1.51 -8.48 18.69
CA ARG A 303 -1.67 -7.41 17.69
C ARG A 303 -2.40 -6.23 18.30
N HIS A 304 -1.76 -5.06 18.25
CA HIS A 304 -2.32 -3.80 18.73
C HIS A 304 -2.36 -2.79 17.59
N SER A 305 -3.36 -1.92 17.60
CA SER A 305 -3.52 -0.88 16.58
C SER A 305 -2.79 0.39 17.00
N TYR A 306 -2.07 1.02 16.07
CA TYR A 306 -1.50 2.35 16.26
C TYR A 306 -2.62 3.38 16.40
N LEU A 307 -2.45 4.32 17.32
CA LEU A 307 -3.41 5.41 17.58
C LEU A 307 -2.87 6.74 17.07
N SER A 308 -3.78 7.67 16.75
CA SER A 308 -3.40 9.07 16.54
C SER A 308 -2.98 9.72 17.86
N LEU A 309 -2.31 10.86 17.81
CA LEU A 309 -1.90 11.59 19.03
C LEU A 309 -3.14 11.97 19.87
N ASP A 310 -4.20 12.44 19.22
CA ASP A 310 -5.44 12.85 19.89
C ASP A 310 -6.11 11.64 20.56
N ASP A 311 -6.16 10.50 19.87
CA ASP A 311 -6.70 9.25 20.42
C ASP A 311 -5.85 8.73 21.58
N CYS A 312 -4.53 8.89 21.54
CA CYS A 312 -3.66 8.55 22.66
C CYS A 312 -4.02 9.35 23.91
N HIS A 313 -4.23 10.67 23.75
CA HIS A 313 -4.58 11.55 24.86
C HIS A 313 -5.98 11.27 25.42
N SER A 314 -6.95 10.95 24.56
CA SER A 314 -8.33 10.69 25.00
C SER A 314 -8.52 9.28 25.56
N SER A 315 -7.80 8.29 25.04
CA SER A 315 -8.03 6.87 25.35
C SER A 315 -7.13 6.37 26.48
N LEU A 316 -5.99 7.00 26.72
CA LEU A 316 -5.02 6.58 27.72
C LEU A 316 -4.95 7.60 28.84
N ASN A 317 -5.34 7.19 30.05
CA ASN A 317 -5.17 7.94 31.30
C ASN A 317 -3.68 7.99 31.70
N LEU A 318 -2.84 8.57 30.84
CA LEU A 318 -1.40 8.62 31.05
C LEU A 318 -1.07 9.59 32.20
N THR A 319 -0.17 9.15 33.07
CA THR A 319 0.34 9.94 34.20
C THR A 319 1.45 10.92 33.79
N PHE A 320 1.90 10.86 32.53
CA PHE A 320 2.99 11.66 32.00
C PHE A 320 2.62 12.24 30.63
N LEU A 321 3.31 13.32 30.24
CA LEU A 321 3.13 13.97 28.95
C LEU A 321 3.86 13.20 27.84
N MET A 322 3.14 12.83 26.78
CA MET A 322 3.76 12.23 25.60
C MET A 322 4.56 13.25 24.80
N THR A 323 5.76 12.85 24.37
CA THR A 323 6.57 13.64 23.44
C THR A 323 6.40 13.15 22.01
N ASN A 324 6.86 13.94 21.03
CA ASN A 324 6.88 13.53 19.61
C ASN A 324 7.80 12.32 19.31
N LYS A 325 8.63 11.92 20.29
CA LYS A 325 9.48 10.71 20.26
C LYS A 325 8.76 9.47 20.79
N MET A 326 7.49 9.58 21.13
CA MET A 326 6.66 8.47 21.62
C MET A 326 5.49 8.24 20.65
N PHE A 327 4.90 7.06 20.75
CA PHE A 327 3.60 6.74 20.15
C PHE A 327 2.89 5.73 21.05
N CYS A 328 1.57 5.60 20.88
CA CYS A 328 0.79 4.65 21.65
C CYS A 328 0.01 3.70 20.75
N MET A 329 -0.38 2.58 21.34
CA MET A 329 -1.15 1.53 20.69
C MET A 329 -2.19 0.96 21.64
N GLN A 330 -3.29 0.45 21.11
CA GLN A 330 -4.33 -0.19 21.91
C GLN A 330 -4.86 -1.45 21.22
N LYS A 331 -5.34 -2.41 22.02
CA LYS A 331 -6.03 -3.58 21.50
C LYS A 331 -7.42 -3.17 21.03
N GLN A 332 -7.77 -3.49 19.78
CA GLN A 332 -9.10 -3.17 19.22
C GLN A 332 -10.10 -4.29 19.55
N GLU A 333 -11.31 -3.94 19.99
CA GLU A 333 -12.35 -4.89 20.45
C GLU A 333 -12.85 -5.85 19.35
N SER A 334 -12.65 -5.54 18.07
CA SER A 334 -13.08 -6.38 16.93
C SER A 334 -12.31 -7.71 16.79
N ASP A 335 -11.23 -7.92 17.55
CA ASP A 335 -10.51 -9.19 17.62
C ASP A 335 -11.02 -10.12 18.75
N ILE A 336 -12.15 -9.80 19.40
CA ILE A 336 -12.86 -10.73 20.30
C ILE A 336 -13.62 -11.74 19.44
N ALA A 337 -12.88 -12.57 18.70
CA ALA A 337 -13.43 -13.81 18.16
C ALA A 337 -13.70 -14.76 19.34
N VAL A 338 -14.95 -15.16 19.45
CA VAL A 338 -15.49 -16.15 20.38
C VAL A 338 -14.58 -17.40 20.38
N ARG A 339 -13.92 -17.69 21.53
CA ARG A 339 -13.03 -18.85 21.81
C ARG A 339 -11.50 -18.68 21.58
N ALA A 340 -10.89 -17.63 22.11
CA ALA A 340 -9.48 -17.70 22.52
C ALA A 340 -9.35 -17.23 23.97
N LYS A 341 -8.73 -18.05 24.82
CA LYS A 341 -8.42 -17.70 26.22
C LYS A 341 -7.67 -16.35 26.21
N PRO A 342 -8.05 -15.35 27.02
CA PRO A 342 -7.30 -14.09 27.09
C PRO A 342 -5.87 -14.42 27.50
N MET A 343 -4.96 -14.22 26.56
CA MET A 343 -3.58 -14.63 26.68
C MET A 343 -2.83 -13.59 27.54
N PRO A 344 -2.08 -14.02 28.57
CA PRO A 344 -1.34 -13.11 29.44
C PRO A 344 -0.17 -12.53 28.66
N CYS A 345 -0.29 -11.29 28.22
CA CYS A 345 0.77 -10.56 27.57
C CYS A 345 1.43 -9.66 28.61
N ASN A 346 2.68 -9.98 28.97
CA ASN A 346 3.45 -9.29 30.01
C ASN A 346 4.56 -8.47 29.35
N LEU A 347 4.28 -7.20 29.04
CA LEU A 347 5.30 -6.30 28.51
C LEU A 347 6.30 -5.95 29.60
N LYS A 348 7.59 -6.05 29.26
CA LYS A 348 8.71 -5.53 30.05
C LYS A 348 9.38 -4.36 29.34
N PHE A 349 10.20 -3.60 30.05
CA PHE A 349 11.09 -2.62 29.42
C PHE A 349 11.92 -3.28 28.33
N GLY A 350 12.10 -2.58 27.21
CA GLY A 350 12.85 -3.12 26.08
C GLY A 350 12.06 -4.03 25.13
N SER A 351 10.79 -4.33 25.43
CA SER A 351 9.93 -5.15 24.54
C SER A 351 9.77 -4.50 23.17
N PRO A 352 10.08 -5.19 22.06
CA PRO A 352 9.91 -4.62 20.73
C PRO A 352 8.46 -4.60 20.27
N VAL A 353 8.16 -3.67 19.39
CA VAL A 353 7.00 -3.74 18.50
C VAL A 353 7.45 -3.66 17.05
N ALA A 354 6.93 -4.58 16.25
CA ALA A 354 7.24 -4.69 14.83
C ALA A 354 5.98 -4.48 13.99
N THR A 355 6.11 -3.76 12.88
CA THR A 355 5.08 -3.76 11.83
C THR A 355 5.55 -4.61 10.67
N VAL A 356 4.64 -5.46 10.21
CA VAL A 356 4.83 -6.25 9.00
C VAL A 356 4.32 -5.48 7.80
N GLU A 357 5.15 -5.38 6.77
CA GLU A 357 4.73 -4.96 5.43
C GLU A 357 5.18 -6.00 4.41
N GLY A 358 4.23 -6.52 3.62
CA GLY A 358 4.49 -7.63 2.71
C GLY A 358 5.05 -8.86 3.42
N LYS A 359 6.30 -9.22 3.09
CA LYS A 359 7.05 -10.37 3.65
C LYS A 359 8.21 -9.94 4.56
N THR A 360 8.15 -8.71 5.08
CA THR A 360 9.23 -8.14 5.87
C THR A 360 8.72 -7.49 7.14
N ALA A 361 9.33 -7.85 8.27
CA ALA A 361 9.06 -7.26 9.57
C ALA A 361 10.04 -6.12 9.88
N PHE A 362 9.48 -4.96 10.24
CA PHE A 362 10.21 -3.75 10.56
C PHE A 362 10.00 -3.35 12.02
N LEU A 363 11.10 -3.05 12.72
CA LEU A 363 11.05 -2.54 14.07
C LEU A 363 10.56 -1.08 14.07
N THR A 364 9.48 -0.79 14.79
CA THR A 364 8.89 0.56 14.87
C THR A 364 9.12 1.22 16.22
N GLY A 365 9.15 0.43 17.30
CA GLY A 365 9.35 0.96 18.64
C GLY A 365 9.79 -0.06 19.68
N ILE A 366 10.11 0.48 20.87
CA ILE A 366 10.50 -0.27 22.06
C ILE A 366 9.68 0.21 23.24
N SER A 367 9.19 -0.72 24.07
CA SER A 367 8.34 -0.42 25.21
C SER A 367 9.07 0.41 26.25
N LEU A 368 8.38 1.45 26.70
CA LEU A 368 8.79 2.36 27.77
C LEU A 368 8.22 1.96 29.14
N SER A 369 7.35 0.96 29.20
CA SER A 369 6.72 0.57 30.46
C SER A 369 6.62 -0.94 30.60
N THR A 370 6.49 -1.36 31.85
CA THR A 370 5.98 -2.67 32.20
C THR A 370 4.47 -2.59 32.31
N GLY A 371 3.75 -3.57 31.78
CA GLY A 371 2.30 -3.53 31.88
C GLY A 371 1.61 -4.70 31.21
N ASP A 372 0.33 -4.81 31.52
CA ASP A 372 -0.58 -5.75 30.88
C ASP A 372 -1.11 -5.16 29.56
N CYS A 373 -1.21 -5.99 28.54
CA CYS A 373 -1.59 -5.60 27.18
C CYS A 373 -3.08 -5.29 26.99
N HIS A 374 -3.84 -5.29 28.09
CA HIS A 374 -5.24 -4.92 28.14
C HIS A 374 -5.48 -3.40 28.10
N HIS A 375 -4.52 -2.61 28.57
CA HIS A 375 -4.56 -1.15 28.47
C HIS A 375 -3.71 -0.69 27.29
N GLY A 376 -3.80 0.59 26.91
CA GLY A 376 -2.93 1.07 25.86
C GLY A 376 -1.47 1.15 26.30
N LEU A 377 -0.62 0.92 25.32
CA LEU A 377 0.80 0.70 25.45
C LEU A 377 1.52 1.89 24.84
N VAL A 378 2.62 2.30 25.47
CA VAL A 378 3.42 3.44 25.02
C VAL A 378 4.83 2.96 24.67
N PHE A 379 5.29 3.38 23.50
CA PHE A 379 6.57 2.97 22.94
C PHE A 379 7.41 4.17 22.57
N THR A 380 8.74 4.01 22.68
CA THR A 380 9.71 4.91 22.05
C THR A 380 9.64 4.74 20.54
N LYS A 381 9.50 5.85 19.83
CA LYS A 381 9.44 5.93 18.37
C LYS A 381 10.84 5.84 17.77
N LEU A 382 11.19 4.67 17.23
CA LEU A 382 12.56 4.42 16.76
C LEU A 382 12.96 5.19 15.50
N SER A 383 11.98 5.65 14.70
CA SER A 383 12.22 6.53 13.55
C SER A 383 13.01 7.81 13.92
N ARG A 384 12.96 8.23 15.20
CA ARG A 384 13.67 9.41 15.72
C ARG A 384 15.11 9.15 16.16
N TYR A 385 15.53 7.90 16.21
CA TYR A 385 16.85 7.48 16.70
C TYR A 385 17.71 6.79 15.63
N LEU A 386 17.23 6.70 14.40
CA LEU A 386 17.93 6.01 13.29
C LEU A 386 19.34 6.56 13.03
N HIS A 387 19.56 7.87 13.19
CA HIS A 387 20.89 8.48 13.01
C HIS A 387 21.90 8.01 14.06
N TRP A 388 21.45 7.68 15.27
CA TRP A 388 22.32 7.13 16.32
C TRP A 388 22.48 5.62 16.16
N LEU A 389 21.39 4.91 15.84
CA LEU A 389 21.37 3.46 15.80
C LEU A 389 22.10 2.86 14.59
N ARG A 390 21.97 3.47 13.40
CA ARG A 390 22.54 2.91 12.17
C ARG A 390 24.07 2.85 12.20
N PRO A 391 24.80 3.91 12.60
CA PRO A 391 26.26 3.84 12.69
C PRO A 391 26.74 2.73 13.64
N LEU A 392 26.07 2.55 14.79
CA LEU A 392 26.40 1.49 15.76
C LEU A 392 26.18 0.11 15.17
N LEU A 393 25.02 -0.12 14.54
CA LEU A 393 24.72 -1.38 13.87
C LEU A 393 25.69 -1.64 12.71
N HIS A 394 26.08 -0.62 11.94
CA HIS A 394 27.05 -0.77 10.86
C HIS A 394 28.45 -1.09 11.38
N ALA A 395 28.88 -0.46 12.47
CA ALA A 395 30.20 -0.69 13.07
C ALA A 395 30.32 -2.10 13.62
N SER A 396 29.35 -2.51 14.44
CA SER A 396 29.23 -3.87 14.98
C SER A 396 29.36 -4.91 13.85
N GLU A 397 28.62 -4.74 12.75
CA GLU A 397 28.50 -5.79 11.75
C GLU A 397 29.66 -5.79 10.72
N LYS A 398 30.46 -4.71 10.65
CA LYS A 398 31.65 -4.62 9.79
C LYS A 398 32.84 -5.43 10.29
N GLU A 399 33.02 -5.54 11.61
CA GLU A 399 34.14 -6.30 12.19
C GLU A 399 34.12 -7.77 11.76
N GLN A 400 32.95 -8.30 11.37
CA GLN A 400 32.80 -9.65 10.83
C GLN A 400 33.35 -9.81 9.40
N GLN A 401 33.38 -8.74 8.59
CA GLN A 401 33.90 -8.80 7.21
C GLN A 401 35.43 -8.69 7.14
N GLN A 402 36.11 -8.34 8.23
CA GLN A 402 37.56 -8.29 8.32
C GLN A 402 38.17 -9.54 8.99
N GLN A 403 37.33 -10.45 9.50
CA GLN A 403 37.73 -11.72 10.15
C GLN A 403 37.43 -12.97 9.29
N LEU A 404 36.91 -12.77 8.08
CA LEU A 404 36.79 -13.75 6.99
C LEU A 404 37.77 -13.35 5.88
#